data_AF-A0A1C5PSL7-F1
#
_entry.id   AF-A0A1C5PSL7-F1
#
_cell.length_a   1.000
_cell.length_b   1.000
_cell.length_c   1.000
_cell.angle_alpha   90.00
_cell.angle_beta   90.00
_cell.angle_gamma   90.00
#
_symmetry.space_group_name_H-M   'P 1'
#
loop_
_entity.id
_entity.type
_entity.pdbx_description
1 polymer ?
#
loop_
_entity_poly.entity_id
_entity_poly.type
_entity_poly.pdbx_seq_one_letter_code
_entity_poly.pdbx_strand_id
1 'polypeptide(L)'
;MVIYDLEALGGKRSARQELQYYRDHNVHVKILDIPTTTICNPEISTMILDTVINTLDYMINHEIERTRKKQTQGVDRIRDKPAWQNYGRPQVRLPANYGEVMQRWTRGEITAAAAMGLTGLSRTTFYRLAHQYQNGGLQV
;
A
#
# COMPACT_ATOMS: atom_id res chain seq x y z
N MET A 1 22.55 -11.94 -27.01
CA MET A 1 21.21 -12.51 -26.78
C MET A 1 20.22 -11.83 -27.72
N VAL A 2 19.25 -12.55 -28.28
CA VAL A 2 18.21 -11.98 -29.14
C VAL A 2 16.86 -12.22 -28.47
N ILE A 3 16.06 -11.16 -28.36
CA ILE A 3 14.70 -11.19 -27.83
C ILE A 3 13.78 -10.63 -28.92
N TYR A 4 12.59 -11.20 -29.04
CA TYR A 4 11.58 -10.70 -29.98
C TYR A 4 11.03 -9.33 -29.53
N ASP A 5 10.48 -9.26 -28.32
CA ASP A 5 9.84 -8.09 -27.71
C ASP A 5 10.29 -7.93 -26.24
N LEU A 6 10.29 -6.71 -25.72
CA LEU A 6 10.32 -6.39 -24.30
C LEU A 6 9.27 -7.16 -23.47
N GLU A 7 8.08 -7.43 -24.01
CA GLU A 7 7.03 -8.20 -23.31
C GLU A 7 7.46 -9.64 -23.00
N ALA A 8 8.42 -10.19 -23.74
CA ALA A 8 9.00 -11.50 -23.44
C ALA A 8 9.74 -11.52 -22.09
N LEU A 9 10.15 -10.36 -21.57
CA LEU A 9 10.77 -10.18 -20.26
C LEU A 9 9.73 -9.90 -19.15
N GLY A 10 8.44 -10.05 -19.46
CA GLY A 10 7.33 -9.84 -18.55
C GLY A 10 6.89 -8.38 -18.43
N GLY A 11 6.43 -7.99 -17.24
CA GLY A 11 5.96 -6.63 -16.99
C GLY A 11 7.10 -5.60 -16.96
N LYS A 12 6.78 -4.30 -17.09
CA LYS A 12 7.75 -3.19 -17.13
C LYS A 12 8.86 -3.26 -16.06
N ARG A 13 8.52 -3.69 -14.83
CA ARG A 13 9.48 -3.84 -13.71
C ARG A 13 10.45 -5.01 -13.94
N SER A 14 9.93 -6.16 -14.37
CA SER A 14 10.71 -7.35 -14.70
C SER A 14 11.63 -7.08 -15.89
N ALA A 15 11.08 -6.51 -16.97
CA ALA A 15 11.85 -6.10 -18.14
C ALA A 15 12.99 -5.15 -17.77
N ARG A 16 12.72 -4.12 -16.95
CA ARG A 16 13.75 -3.20 -16.45
C ARG A 16 14.84 -3.93 -15.67
N GLN A 17 14.47 -4.85 -14.79
CA GLN A 17 15.42 -5.60 -13.96
C GLN A 17 16.30 -6.53 -14.80
N GLU A 18 15.71 -7.24 -15.76
CA GLU A 18 16.44 -8.13 -16.65
C GLU A 18 17.38 -7.37 -17.58
N LEU A 19 16.92 -6.27 -18.20
CA LEU A 19 17.79 -5.44 -19.05
C LEU A 19 18.96 -4.85 -18.26
N GLN A 20 18.74 -4.43 -17.01
CA GLN A 20 19.80 -3.98 -16.12
C GLN A 20 20.81 -5.11 -15.84
N TYR A 21 20.31 -6.31 -15.54
CA TYR A 21 21.16 -7.49 -15.35
C TYR A 21 22.03 -7.76 -16.57
N TYR A 22 21.45 -7.77 -17.77
CA TYR A 22 22.21 -7.99 -19.02
C TYR A 22 23.24 -6.90 -19.27
N ARG A 23 22.88 -5.63 -19.03
CA ARG A 23 23.81 -4.50 -19.09
C ARG A 23 25.00 -4.78 -18.17
N ASP A 24 24.76 -5.04 -16.88
CA ASP A 24 25.83 -5.19 -15.88
C ASP A 24 26.74 -6.40 -16.12
N HIS A 25 26.25 -7.40 -16.83
CA HIS A 25 27.02 -8.57 -17.26
C HIS A 25 27.64 -8.43 -18.66
N ASN A 26 27.61 -7.23 -19.26
CA ASN A 26 28.09 -6.96 -20.62
C ASN A 26 27.47 -7.89 -21.68
N VAL A 27 26.22 -8.31 -21.48
CA VAL A 27 25.48 -9.12 -22.43
C VAL A 27 24.87 -8.18 -23.47
N HIS A 28 25.33 -8.29 -24.71
CA HIS A 28 24.74 -7.55 -25.82
C HIS A 28 23.34 -8.11 -26.14
N VAL A 29 22.32 -7.28 -25.91
CA VAL A 29 20.91 -7.59 -26.13
C VAL A 29 20.44 -6.97 -27.44
N LYS A 30 19.87 -7.80 -28.32
CA LYS A 30 19.19 -7.36 -29.54
C LYS A 30 17.70 -7.60 -29.37
N ILE A 31 16.91 -6.55 -29.47
CA ILE A 31 15.45 -6.58 -29.37
C ILE A 31 14.92 -6.35 -30.78
N LEU A 32 14.19 -7.31 -31.34
CA LEU A 32 13.74 -7.22 -32.74
C LEU A 32 12.75 -6.06 -32.95
N ASP A 33 11.88 -5.81 -31.98
CA ASP A 33 10.94 -4.68 -32.01
C ASP A 33 11.58 -3.31 -31.78
N ILE A 34 12.85 -3.28 -31.36
CA ILE A 34 13.66 -2.06 -31.29
C ILE A 34 14.90 -2.29 -32.16
N PRO A 35 14.76 -2.21 -33.50
CA PRO A 35 15.81 -2.62 -34.44
C PRO A 35 17.09 -1.80 -34.29
N THR A 36 17.03 -0.62 -33.67
CA THR A 36 18.19 0.21 -33.32
C THR A 36 19.12 -0.49 -32.33
N THR A 37 18.64 -1.43 -31.51
CA THR A 37 19.49 -2.29 -30.65
C THR A 37 20.29 -3.33 -31.44
N THR A 38 19.94 -3.57 -32.71
CA THR A 38 20.62 -4.54 -33.58
C THR A 38 21.83 -3.94 -34.31
N ILE A 39 22.08 -2.63 -34.17
CA ILE A 39 23.22 -1.93 -34.78
C ILE A 39 24.54 -2.58 -34.30
N CYS A 40 25.45 -2.89 -35.23
CA CYS A 40 26.73 -3.56 -34.94
C CYS A 40 27.75 -2.71 -34.17
N ASN A 41 27.44 -1.46 -33.83
CA ASN A 41 28.30 -0.64 -33.00
C ASN A 41 27.96 -0.87 -31.52
N PRO A 42 28.88 -1.47 -30.72
CA PRO A 42 28.62 -1.79 -29.32
C PRO A 42 28.29 -0.56 -28.47
N GLU A 43 28.99 0.55 -28.65
CA GLU A 43 28.81 1.79 -27.88
C GLU A 43 27.41 2.39 -28.10
N ILE A 44 26.99 2.45 -29.36
CA ILE A 44 25.64 2.91 -29.73
C ILE A 44 24.58 1.95 -29.17
N SER A 45 24.81 0.64 -29.27
CA SER A 45 23.86 -0.35 -28.75
C SER A 45 23.67 -0.26 -27.22
N THR A 46 24.77 -0.03 -26.49
CA THR A 46 24.75 0.15 -25.03
C THR A 46 24.03 1.45 -24.65
N MET A 47 24.31 2.55 -25.36
CA MET A 47 23.61 3.82 -25.13
C MET A 47 22.10 3.70 -25.36
N ILE A 48 21.67 2.95 -26.39
CA ILE A 48 20.26 2.70 -26.65
C ILE A 48 19.65 1.86 -25.53
N LEU A 49 20.34 0.80 -25.09
CA LEU A 49 19.88 -0.04 -23.99
C LEU A 49 19.70 0.78 -22.70
N ASP A 50 20.66 1.64 -22.37
CA ASP A 50 20.57 2.55 -21.21
C ASP A 50 19.37 3.52 -21.34
N THR A 51 19.10 4.00 -22.55
CA THR A 51 17.93 4.86 -22.84
C THR A 51 16.61 4.12 -22.63
N VAL A 52 16.54 2.85 -23.06
CA VAL A 52 15.36 1.99 -22.84
C VAL A 52 15.14 1.76 -21.35
N ILE A 53 16.20 1.42 -20.59
CA ILE A 53 16.14 1.24 -19.13
C ILE A 53 15.63 2.52 -18.45
N ASN A 54 16.19 3.68 -18.79
CA ASN A 54 15.78 4.98 -18.22
C ASN A 54 14.32 5.33 -18.55
N THR A 55 13.87 5.00 -19.75
CA THR A 55 12.49 5.22 -20.19
C THR A 55 11.51 4.33 -19.41
N LEU A 56 11.87 3.06 -19.19
CA LEU A 56 11.10 2.15 -18.34
C LEU A 56 10.99 2.69 -16.92
N ASP A 57 12.07 3.22 -16.36
CA ASP A 57 12.07 3.86 -15.04
C ASP A 57 11.12 5.05 -14.95
N TYR A 58 11.19 5.94 -15.95
CA TYR A 58 10.27 7.06 -16.03
C TYR A 58 8.82 6.60 -16.10
N MET A 59 8.51 5.62 -16.94
CA MET A 59 7.15 5.09 -17.09
C MET A 59 6.62 4.46 -15.80
N ILE A 60 7.44 3.67 -15.11
CA ILE A 60 7.08 3.04 -13.83
C ILE A 60 6.78 4.12 -12.78
N ASN A 61 7.65 5.12 -12.65
CA ASN A 61 7.48 6.20 -11.68
C ASN A 61 6.22 7.02 -11.97
N HIS A 62 6.02 7.39 -13.23
CA HIS A 62 4.84 8.14 -13.65
C HIS A 62 3.53 7.37 -13.44
N GLU A 63 3.52 6.05 -13.61
CA GLU A 63 2.35 5.21 -13.29
C GLU A 63 2.05 5.20 -11.78
N ILE A 64 3.08 5.12 -10.93
CA ILE A 64 2.94 5.22 -9.47
C ILE A 64 2.36 6.58 -9.08
N GLU A 65 2.90 7.67 -9.63
CA GLU A 65 2.41 9.04 -9.36
C GLU A 65 0.96 9.23 -9.78
N ARG A 66 0.59 8.77 -10.99
CA ARG A 66 -0.80 8.82 -11.46
C ARG A 66 -1.73 8.04 -10.55
N THR A 67 -1.32 6.85 -10.11
CA THR A 67 -2.11 6.01 -9.20
C THR A 67 -2.31 6.71 -7.86
N ARG A 68 -1.24 7.26 -7.27
CA ARG A 68 -1.30 8.05 -6.02
C ARG A 68 -2.22 9.26 -6.18
N LYS A 69 -2.06 10.04 -7.25
CA LYS A 69 -2.91 11.21 -7.53
C LYS A 69 -4.39 10.83 -7.62
N LYS A 70 -4.72 9.74 -8.32
CA LYS A 70 -6.09 9.23 -8.42
C LYS A 70 -6.63 8.77 -7.07
N GLN A 71 -5.83 8.09 -6.26
CA GLN A 71 -6.22 7.67 -4.90
C GLN A 71 -6.53 8.90 -4.04
N THR A 72 -5.64 9.89 -3.99
CA THR A 72 -5.86 11.15 -3.26
C THR A 72 -7.13 11.84 -3.71
N GLN A 73 -7.33 12.01 -5.02
CA GLN A 73 -8.56 12.61 -5.57
C GLN A 73 -9.83 11.81 -5.24
N GLY A 74 -9.72 10.48 -5.15
CA GLY A 74 -10.81 9.61 -4.73
C GLY A 74 -11.18 9.83 -3.27
N VAL A 75 -10.17 9.87 -2.39
CA VAL A 75 -10.31 10.14 -0.95
C VAL A 75 -10.89 11.54 -0.71
N ASP A 76 -10.37 12.56 -1.39
CA ASP A 76 -10.87 13.93 -1.26
C ASP A 76 -12.34 14.05 -1.69
N ARG A 77 -12.75 13.35 -2.77
CA ARG A 77 -14.13 13.36 -3.26
C ARG A 77 -15.12 12.76 -2.25
N ILE A 78 -14.69 11.81 -1.42
CA ILE A 78 -15.57 11.17 -0.43
C ILE A 78 -15.52 11.85 0.94
N ARG A 79 -14.55 12.74 1.19
CA ARG A 79 -14.29 13.34 2.51
C ARG A 79 -15.47 14.08 3.12
N ASP A 80 -16.22 14.80 2.29
CA ASP A 80 -17.41 15.55 2.72
C ASP A 80 -18.72 14.77 2.49
N LYS A 81 -18.63 13.47 2.16
CA LYS A 81 -19.78 12.62 1.88
C LYS A 81 -20.03 11.65 3.03
N PRO A 82 -21.26 11.13 3.18
CA PRO A 82 -21.56 10.08 4.18
C PRO A 82 -20.64 8.85 4.07
N ALA A 83 -20.15 8.56 2.86
CA ALA A 83 -19.18 7.50 2.62
C ALA A 83 -17.87 7.63 3.42
N TRP A 84 -17.47 8.86 3.81
CA TRP A 84 -16.31 9.09 4.67
C TRP A 84 -16.41 8.41 6.03
N GLN A 85 -17.62 8.35 6.61
CA GLN A 85 -17.83 7.76 7.93
C GLN A 85 -17.50 6.26 7.97
N ASN A 86 -17.61 5.58 6.83
CA ASN A 86 -17.28 4.17 6.67
C ASN A 86 -15.90 3.96 6.04
N TYR A 87 -15.12 5.02 5.81
CA TYR A 87 -13.79 4.94 5.23
C TYR A 87 -12.76 4.50 6.28
N GLY A 88 -11.86 3.58 5.89
CA GLY A 88 -10.83 3.05 6.77
C GLY A 88 -11.29 1.86 7.61
N ARG A 89 -10.61 1.62 8.74
CA ARG A 89 -10.90 0.49 9.62
C ARG A 89 -12.21 0.76 10.38
N PRO A 90 -13.21 -0.15 10.34
CA PRO A 90 -14.42 -0.01 11.14
C PRO A 90 -14.12 0.15 12.63
N GLN A 91 -14.81 1.09 13.27
CA GLN A 91 -14.75 1.26 14.72
C GLN A 91 -15.28 0.00 15.41
N VAL A 92 -14.67 -0.36 16.54
CA VAL A 92 -15.17 -1.45 17.39
C VAL A 92 -16.54 -1.06 17.93
N ARG A 93 -17.56 -1.90 17.68
CA ARG A 93 -18.89 -1.69 18.25
C ARG A 93 -18.85 -1.90 19.75
N LEU A 94 -19.44 -0.98 20.51
CA LEU A 94 -19.59 -1.16 21.95
C LEU A 94 -20.53 -2.35 22.22
N PRO A 95 -20.17 -3.27 23.11
CA PRO A 95 -21.10 -4.32 23.53
C PRO A 95 -22.26 -3.71 24.34
N ALA A 96 -23.44 -4.33 24.28
CA ALA A 96 -24.66 -3.76 24.88
C ALA A 96 -24.56 -3.58 26.40
N ASN A 97 -23.77 -4.42 27.08
CA ASN A 97 -23.52 -4.34 28.52
C ASN A 97 -22.36 -3.39 28.90
N TYR A 98 -21.77 -2.66 27.93
CA TYR A 98 -20.56 -1.88 28.16
C TYR A 98 -20.73 -0.82 29.24
N GLY A 99 -21.84 -0.07 29.23
CA GLY A 99 -22.12 0.97 30.23
C GLY A 99 -22.19 0.41 31.66
N GLU A 100 -22.94 -0.69 31.84
CA GLU A 100 -23.06 -1.37 33.14
C GLU A 100 -21.69 -1.88 33.63
N VAL A 101 -20.96 -2.59 32.78
CA VAL A 101 -19.64 -3.14 33.13
C VAL A 101 -18.66 -2.03 33.51
N MET A 102 -18.68 -0.90 32.78
CA MET A 102 -17.78 0.22 33.04
C MET A 102 -18.12 0.94 34.36
N GLN A 103 -19.39 1.07 34.72
CA GLN A 103 -19.79 1.60 36.03
C GLN A 103 -19.29 0.72 37.17
N ARG A 104 -19.50 -0.60 37.09
CA ARG A 104 -19.04 -1.57 38.10
C ARG A 104 -17.52 -1.55 38.23
N TRP A 105 -16.80 -1.48 37.12
CA TRP A 105 -15.35 -1.37 37.11
C TRP A 105 -14.85 -0.05 37.72
N THR A 106 -15.48 1.09 37.38
CA THR A 106 -15.09 2.41 37.89
C THR A 106 -15.33 2.52 39.41
N ARG A 107 -16.35 1.82 39.94
CA ARG A 107 -16.61 1.70 41.38
C ARG A 107 -15.68 0.71 42.10
N GLY A 108 -14.83 -0.02 41.37
CA GLY A 108 -13.92 -1.03 41.92
C GLY A 108 -14.60 -2.36 42.26
N GLU A 109 -15.82 -2.60 41.80
CA GLU A 109 -16.59 -3.83 42.09
C GLU A 109 -16.10 -5.04 41.30
N ILE A 110 -15.46 -4.82 40.15
CA ILE A 110 -14.88 -5.85 39.29
C ILE A 110 -13.47 -5.47 38.85
N THR A 111 -12.63 -6.46 38.57
CA THR A 111 -11.28 -6.23 38.04
C THR A 111 -11.32 -5.90 36.55
N ALA A 112 -10.26 -5.29 36.03
CA ALA A 112 -10.11 -5.07 34.59
C ALA A 112 -10.17 -6.39 33.79
N ALA A 113 -9.61 -7.49 34.34
CA ALA A 113 -9.68 -8.81 33.71
C ALA A 113 -11.13 -9.32 33.60
N ALA A 114 -11.93 -9.16 34.67
CA ALA A 114 -13.33 -9.52 34.66
C ALA A 114 -14.14 -8.64 33.69
N ALA A 115 -13.90 -7.32 33.68
CA ALA A 115 -14.55 -6.38 32.77
C ALA A 115 -14.25 -6.69 31.29
N MET A 116 -12.99 -7.04 30.97
CA MET A 116 -12.59 -7.49 29.64
C MET A 116 -13.29 -8.80 29.25
N GLY A 117 -13.40 -9.76 30.17
CA GLY A 117 -14.12 -11.00 29.94
C GLY A 117 -15.62 -10.78 29.67
N LEU A 118 -16.27 -9.92 30.46
CA LEU A 118 -17.70 -9.60 30.32
C LEU A 118 -18.04 -8.82 29.03
N THR A 119 -17.10 -8.02 28.54
CA THR A 119 -17.27 -7.23 27.31
C THR A 119 -16.74 -7.94 26.06
N GLY A 120 -15.96 -9.01 26.21
CA GLY A 120 -15.28 -9.69 25.12
C GLY A 120 -14.22 -8.85 24.42
N LEU A 121 -13.79 -7.74 25.04
CA LEU A 121 -12.84 -6.81 24.43
C LEU A 121 -11.40 -7.26 24.67
N SER A 122 -10.56 -7.12 23.63
CA SER A 122 -9.12 -7.29 23.80
C SER A 122 -8.56 -6.21 24.75
N ARG A 123 -7.47 -6.52 25.46
CA ARG A 123 -6.84 -5.61 26.41
C ARG A 123 -6.60 -4.21 25.87
N THR A 124 -6.04 -4.12 24.67
CA THR A 124 -5.75 -2.84 24.01
C THR A 124 -7.02 -2.06 23.69
N THR A 125 -8.06 -2.74 23.24
CA THR A 125 -9.36 -2.13 22.93
C THR A 125 -10.08 -1.67 24.20
N PHE A 126 -10.06 -2.48 25.25
CA PHE A 126 -10.65 -2.17 26.54
C PHE A 126 -10.08 -0.89 27.14
N TYR A 127 -8.75 -0.79 27.29
CA TYR A 127 -8.15 0.41 27.87
C TYR A 127 -8.34 1.67 27.00
N ARG A 128 -8.31 1.52 25.67
CA ARG A 128 -8.61 2.64 24.75
C ARG A 128 -10.04 3.15 24.94
N LEU A 129 -11.02 2.26 25.01
CA LEU A 129 -12.43 2.63 25.20
C LEU A 129 -12.69 3.12 26.64
N ALA A 130 -12.04 2.54 27.66
CA ALA A 130 -12.15 2.98 29.04
C ALA A 130 -11.67 4.42 29.23
N HIS A 131 -10.55 4.79 28.61
CA HIS A 131 -10.04 6.17 28.60
C HIS A 131 -11.02 7.14 27.92
N GLN A 132 -11.67 6.72 26.82
CA GLN A 132 -12.70 7.54 26.17
C GLN A 132 -13.95 7.69 27.05
N TYR A 133 -14.34 6.64 27.78
CA TYR A 133 -15.49 6.65 28.68
C TYR A 133 -15.26 7.63 29.85
N GLN A 134 -14.09 7.59 30.47
CA GLN A 134 -13.74 8.48 31.60
C GLN A 134 -13.68 9.96 31.19
N ASN A 135 -13.28 10.25 29.96
CA ASN A 135 -13.24 11.62 29.43
C ASN A 135 -14.57 12.10 28.84
N GLY A 136 -15.66 11.33 29.00
CA GLY A 136 -16.98 11.68 28.45
C GLY A 136 -17.07 11.60 26.93
N GLY A 137 -16.09 11.00 26.26
CA GLY A 137 -16.00 10.87 24.80
C GLY A 137 -16.80 9.69 24.23
N LEU A 138 -17.49 8.92 25.06
CA LEU A 138 -18.38 7.84 24.65
C LEU A 138 -19.80 8.15 25.14
N GLN A 139 -20.77 8.11 24.22
CA GLN A 139 -22.18 7.97 24.56
C GLN A 139 -22.47 6.48 24.69
N VAL A 140 -23.02 6.09 25.84
CA VAL A 140 -23.09 4.72 26.35
C VAL A 140 -24.50 4.43 26.80
#